data_AF-A0A3D2FR59-F1
#
_entry.id   AF-A0A3D2FR59-F1
#
_cell.length_a   1.000
_cell.length_b   1.000
_cell.length_c   1.000
_cell.angle_alpha   90.00
_cell.angle_beta   90.00
_cell.angle_gamma   90.00
#
_symmetry.space_group_name_H-M   'P 1'
#
loop_
_entity.id
_entity.type
_entity.pdbx_description
1 polymer ?
#
loop_
_entity_poly.entity_id
_entity_poly.type
_entity_poly.pdbx_seq_one_letter_code
_entity_poly.pdbx_strand_id
1 'polypeptide(L)'
;MKRSNLIIALMLIMAISHGQKRDPRAVAMAGATTTIADGIYSVGFNPALIAFQIDRPFMLQVGGLDFDIGNNYFSMAALRTLSGDTLDQDEKGTIINRLDNRGGLNFDMNFQIATPGMNYSSGNMAVTSNILYMSSYSLPAGMARLMLEGNAKNPVIDMTLEYEIMAVHELGYSFAVPFESFALGFSLKYLQGLFYMGVDPDSSSANFITTPQAVYGSGTYYLRQGFGGAGYGLDIGIATKEFNGMRFGVSLINALGSIAWNKPSFIKDIMKYPLTWGGESLSDSVAVLYTYSIDSLRADNLSSGSIFTSSSTIVKNVDENGKPKEFNRRYPAVFRLGVSYRKEDLLISSDLTTGFENRLFAHSRWRWAVGAELYRFPNTPLRLGFAWEGLDRTELGFGAGFHGGPIMIDLGFSFKSGLWIHSMKGLNLSLGFTMTSFKGRKEKVKSGNGGPSPVPEKKKANAPKESLPGKDQK
;
A
#
# COMPACT_ATOMS: atom_id res chain seq x y z
N MET A 1 11.18 36.41 0.73
CA MET A 1 12.07 35.31 0.27
C MET A 1 12.40 34.28 1.37
N LYS A 2 13.02 34.61 2.53
CA LYS A 2 13.38 33.55 3.51
C LYS A 2 12.20 32.75 4.10
N ARG A 3 11.01 33.34 4.29
CA ARG A 3 9.82 32.63 4.84
C ARG A 3 9.13 31.68 3.85
N SER A 4 9.12 31.95 2.55
CA SER A 4 8.55 31.02 1.56
C SER A 4 9.36 29.74 1.45
N ASN A 5 10.69 29.82 1.55
CA ASN A 5 11.55 28.65 1.53
C ASN A 5 11.35 27.75 2.76
N LEU A 6 10.93 28.30 3.91
CA LEU A 6 10.59 27.50 5.08
C LEU A 6 9.24 26.78 4.92
N ILE A 7 8.25 27.42 4.28
CA ILE A 7 6.95 26.80 3.97
C ILE A 7 7.11 25.74 2.87
N ILE A 8 7.92 26.00 1.85
CA ILE A 8 8.28 25.02 0.82
C ILE A 8 9.07 23.85 1.44
N ALA A 9 10.00 24.12 2.36
CA ALA A 9 10.69 23.06 3.11
C ALA A 9 9.74 22.28 4.03
N LEU A 10 8.76 22.93 4.68
CA LEU A 10 7.71 22.23 5.43
C LEU A 10 6.83 21.36 4.51
N MET A 11 6.45 21.87 3.34
CA MET A 11 5.70 21.09 2.33
C MET A 11 6.52 19.92 1.77
N LEU A 12 7.85 20.08 1.62
CA LEU A 12 8.76 18.99 1.25
C LEU A 12 9.00 17.98 2.39
N ILE A 13 8.94 18.41 3.65
CA ILE A 13 9.01 17.52 4.83
C ILE A 13 7.66 16.85 5.09
N MET A 14 6.55 17.44 4.64
CA MET A 14 5.22 16.83 4.58
C MET A 14 4.98 16.03 3.28
N ALA A 15 5.93 15.99 2.36
CA ALA A 15 5.87 15.16 1.16
C ALA A 15 6.37 13.73 1.45
N ILE A 16 5.64 13.03 2.32
CA ILE A 16 5.85 11.61 2.66
C ILE A 16 4.49 10.92 2.54
N SER A 17 4.46 9.61 2.27
CA SER A 17 3.46 9.15 1.31
C SER A 17 2.56 7.93 1.67
N HIS A 18 2.60 6.70 1.08
CA HIS A 18 1.63 5.54 1.18
C HIS A 18 2.25 4.14 1.11
N GLY A 19 1.50 3.12 1.51
CA GLY A 19 2.03 1.78 1.42
C GLY A 19 1.00 0.68 1.58
N GLN A 20 0.64 0.07 0.46
CA GLN A 20 0.75 -1.39 0.40
C GLN A 20 2.20 -1.71 0.04
N LYS A 21 2.76 -2.79 0.59
CA LYS A 21 4.07 -3.27 0.19
C LYS A 21 4.14 -3.51 -1.33
N ARG A 22 4.99 -2.75 -2.01
CA ARG A 22 5.26 -2.77 -3.44
C ARG A 22 6.72 -3.04 -3.72
N ASP A 23 6.99 -3.39 -4.97
CA ASP A 23 8.31 -3.64 -5.50
C ASP A 23 8.39 -3.17 -6.97
N PRO A 24 9.60 -2.98 -7.52
CA PRO A 24 9.75 -2.42 -8.87
C PRO A 24 9.10 -3.24 -9.97
N ARG A 25 9.03 -4.57 -9.81
CA ARG A 25 8.38 -5.46 -10.77
C ARG A 25 6.85 -5.38 -10.64
N ALA A 26 6.32 -5.24 -9.42
CA ALA A 26 4.91 -4.94 -9.23
C ALA A 26 4.49 -3.58 -9.82
N VAL A 27 5.27 -2.52 -9.62
CA VAL A 27 4.97 -1.20 -10.21
C VAL A 27 5.03 -1.25 -11.73
N ALA A 28 6.07 -1.86 -12.30
CA ALA A 28 6.21 -2.02 -13.74
C ALA A 28 5.09 -2.85 -14.39
N MET A 29 4.57 -3.85 -13.68
CA MET A 29 3.47 -4.72 -14.14
C MET A 29 2.08 -4.19 -13.74
N ALA A 30 1.98 -2.93 -13.30
CA ALA A 30 0.75 -2.31 -12.79
C ALA A 30 0.02 -3.18 -11.74
N GLY A 31 0.77 -3.88 -10.88
CA GLY A 31 0.27 -4.75 -9.81
C GLY A 31 -0.20 -6.14 -10.23
N ALA A 32 -0.03 -6.55 -11.50
CA ALA A 32 -0.35 -7.87 -12.01
C ALA A 32 0.71 -8.93 -11.61
N THR A 33 0.83 -9.20 -10.31
CA THR A 33 1.92 -10.03 -9.74
C THR A 33 1.47 -11.24 -8.91
N THR A 34 0.17 -11.47 -8.72
CA THR A 34 -0.41 -12.45 -7.77
C THR A 34 -0.02 -13.91 -8.04
N THR A 35 0.42 -14.26 -9.25
CA THR A 35 0.94 -15.60 -9.62
C THR A 35 2.44 -15.65 -9.92
N ILE A 36 3.09 -14.48 -10.03
CA ILE A 36 4.46 -14.35 -10.56
C ILE A 36 5.47 -13.74 -9.58
N ALA A 37 5.03 -13.17 -8.47
CA ALA A 37 5.89 -12.55 -7.44
C ALA A 37 6.89 -13.53 -6.83
N ASP A 38 8.12 -13.08 -6.61
CA ASP A 38 9.27 -13.93 -6.27
C ASP A 38 9.83 -13.61 -4.86
N GLY A 39 10.05 -14.65 -4.06
CA GLY A 39 10.39 -14.76 -2.64
C GLY A 39 9.96 -13.63 -1.73
N ILE A 40 10.90 -12.72 -1.40
CA ILE A 40 10.62 -11.55 -0.56
C ILE A 40 9.48 -10.69 -1.12
N TYR A 41 9.26 -10.69 -2.43
CA TYR A 41 8.15 -9.98 -3.09
C TYR A 41 6.86 -10.79 -3.15
N SER A 42 6.88 -12.11 -2.89
CA SER A 42 5.67 -12.91 -2.72
C SER A 42 4.88 -12.48 -1.46
N VAL A 43 5.57 -12.02 -0.41
CA VAL A 43 4.95 -11.51 0.83
C VAL A 43 4.27 -10.16 0.57
N GLY A 44 2.97 -10.05 0.88
CA GLY A 44 2.12 -8.88 0.54
C GLY A 44 1.36 -9.00 -0.79
N PHE A 45 1.66 -10.03 -1.60
CA PHE A 45 0.98 -10.31 -2.88
C PHE A 45 0.36 -11.71 -2.93
N ASN A 46 1.15 -12.78 -2.77
CA ASN A 46 0.66 -14.14 -2.62
C ASN A 46 1.76 -15.02 -1.96
N PRO A 47 1.66 -15.33 -0.65
CA PRO A 47 2.69 -16.10 0.04
C PRO A 47 2.85 -17.54 -0.46
N ALA A 48 1.87 -18.12 -1.17
CA ALA A 48 1.99 -19.49 -1.69
C ALA A 48 3.12 -19.64 -2.72
N LEU A 49 3.49 -18.56 -3.40
CA LEU A 49 4.54 -18.55 -4.41
C LEU A 49 5.95 -18.84 -3.84
N ILE A 50 6.14 -18.70 -2.53
CA ILE A 50 7.39 -19.06 -1.85
C ILE A 50 7.67 -20.57 -1.98
N ALA A 51 6.64 -21.43 -2.03
CA ALA A 51 6.79 -22.88 -2.18
C ALA A 51 7.45 -23.29 -3.51
N PHE A 52 7.36 -22.46 -4.55
CA PHE A 52 7.95 -22.74 -5.87
C PHE A 52 9.40 -22.24 -6.00
N GLN A 53 10.04 -21.94 -4.88
CA GLN A 53 11.38 -21.35 -4.82
C GLN A 53 12.35 -22.11 -3.92
N ILE A 54 11.93 -23.27 -3.39
CA ILE A 54 12.73 -24.12 -2.50
C ILE A 54 14.09 -24.49 -3.13
N ASP A 55 14.12 -24.71 -4.45
CA ASP A 55 15.33 -25.04 -5.20
C ASP A 55 16.15 -23.81 -5.68
N ARG A 56 15.61 -22.60 -5.51
CA ARG A 56 16.26 -21.34 -5.92
C ARG A 56 17.22 -20.83 -4.83
N PRO A 57 18.25 -20.06 -5.19
CA PRO A 57 19.11 -19.42 -4.19
C PRO A 57 18.34 -18.47 -3.27
N PHE A 58 18.90 -18.21 -2.08
CA PHE A 58 18.39 -17.18 -1.19
C PHE A 58 18.33 -15.82 -1.88
N MET A 59 17.44 -14.95 -1.39
CA MET A 59 17.42 -13.52 -1.67
C MET A 59 17.62 -12.72 -0.40
N LEU A 60 18.33 -11.60 -0.51
CA LEU A 60 18.50 -10.58 0.51
C LEU A 60 18.28 -9.20 -0.13
N GLN A 61 17.26 -8.46 0.29
CA GLN A 61 17.11 -7.07 -0.12
C GLN A 61 18.10 -6.20 0.66
N VAL A 62 19.05 -5.60 -0.04
CA VAL A 62 20.03 -4.68 0.55
C VAL A 62 19.41 -3.29 0.71
N GLY A 63 18.48 -2.92 -0.17
CA GLY A 63 17.68 -1.71 -0.05
C GLY A 63 16.52 -1.69 -1.04
N GLY A 64 15.53 -0.85 -0.78
CA GLY A 64 14.41 -0.63 -1.69
C GLY A 64 13.62 0.60 -1.28
N LEU A 65 13.13 1.33 -2.27
CA LEU A 65 12.35 2.55 -2.11
C LEU A 65 11.22 2.54 -3.14
N ASP A 66 9.98 2.65 -2.68
CA ASP A 66 8.80 2.93 -3.50
C ASP A 66 8.41 4.39 -3.22
N PHE A 67 8.03 5.16 -4.24
CA PHE A 67 7.44 6.49 -4.12
C PHE A 67 6.37 6.68 -5.19
N ASP A 68 5.15 6.95 -4.77
CA ASP A 68 4.02 7.29 -5.62
C ASP A 68 3.36 8.59 -5.13
N ILE A 69 2.71 9.28 -6.03
CA ILE A 69 1.90 10.44 -5.71
C ILE A 69 0.79 10.52 -6.74
N GLY A 70 -0.38 10.99 -6.35
CA GLY A 70 -1.49 11.13 -7.25
C GLY A 70 -2.61 11.96 -6.68
N ASN A 71 -3.54 12.28 -7.57
CA ASN A 71 -4.82 12.86 -7.21
C ASN A 71 -5.89 12.34 -8.18
N ASN A 72 -7.17 12.58 -7.87
CA ASN A 72 -8.27 12.01 -8.65
C ASN A 72 -8.72 12.88 -9.85
N TYR A 73 -8.25 14.13 -9.97
CA TYR A 73 -8.75 15.13 -10.92
C TYR A 73 -7.68 15.84 -11.79
N PHE A 74 -6.75 16.58 -11.19
CA PHE A 74 -5.72 17.39 -11.85
C PHE A 74 -4.71 16.56 -12.65
N SER A 75 -4.65 16.85 -13.94
CA SER A 75 -3.58 16.45 -14.87
C SER A 75 -3.15 17.65 -15.70
N MET A 76 -2.05 17.54 -16.45
CA MET A 76 -1.60 18.61 -17.35
C MET A 76 -2.65 18.93 -18.43
N ALA A 77 -3.43 17.94 -18.87
CA ALA A 77 -4.56 18.11 -19.78
C ALA A 77 -5.75 18.82 -19.11
N ALA A 78 -6.14 18.39 -17.90
CA ALA A 78 -7.24 19.02 -17.17
C ALA A 78 -6.93 20.47 -16.77
N LEU A 79 -5.66 20.77 -16.43
CA LEU A 79 -5.21 22.14 -16.16
C LEU A 79 -5.21 23.01 -17.42
N ARG A 80 -4.94 22.44 -18.61
CA ARG A 80 -5.04 23.18 -19.88
C ARG A 80 -6.48 23.54 -20.24
N THR A 81 -7.44 22.63 -20.05
CA THR A 81 -8.87 22.94 -20.25
C THR A 81 -9.39 23.97 -19.24
N LEU A 82 -8.80 24.04 -18.04
CA LEU A 82 -9.14 25.05 -17.02
C LEU A 82 -8.40 26.40 -17.21
N SER A 83 -7.39 26.46 -18.07
CA SER A 83 -6.45 27.58 -18.14
C SER A 83 -6.67 28.44 -19.38
N GLY A 84 -7.38 29.56 -19.19
CA GLY A 84 -7.57 30.58 -20.22
C GLY A 84 -8.95 30.61 -20.87
N ASP A 85 -9.87 29.77 -20.38
CA ASP A 85 -11.26 29.74 -20.81
C ASP A 85 -12.22 29.99 -19.64
N THR A 86 -13.45 30.43 -19.95
CA THR A 86 -14.52 30.64 -18.97
C THR A 86 -15.36 29.39 -18.86
N LEU A 87 -15.29 28.70 -17.72
CA LEU A 87 -16.10 27.50 -17.48
C LEU A 87 -17.60 27.77 -17.58
N ASP A 88 -18.28 27.03 -18.45
CA ASP A 88 -19.74 27.07 -18.56
C ASP A 88 -20.44 26.27 -17.44
N GLN A 89 -21.78 26.20 -17.44
CA GLN A 89 -22.53 25.53 -16.38
C GLN A 89 -22.48 23.98 -16.50
N ASP A 90 -22.35 23.44 -17.71
CA ASP A 90 -22.31 21.99 -17.97
C ASP A 90 -20.91 21.43 -17.65
N GLU A 91 -19.86 22.20 -17.93
CA GLU A 91 -18.49 21.90 -17.51
C GLU A 91 -18.38 21.90 -15.97
N LYS A 92 -18.89 22.95 -15.30
CA LYS A 92 -18.92 23.00 -13.83
C LYS A 92 -19.67 21.81 -13.24
N GLY A 93 -20.86 21.51 -13.77
CA GLY A 93 -21.65 20.34 -13.38
C GLY A 93 -20.87 19.04 -13.59
N THR A 94 -20.16 18.90 -14.71
CA THR A 94 -19.31 17.72 -15.00
C THR A 94 -18.16 17.58 -14.01
N ILE A 95 -17.51 18.67 -13.61
CA ILE A 95 -16.44 18.67 -12.61
C ILE A 95 -17.00 18.26 -11.24
N ILE A 96 -18.07 18.91 -10.79
CA ILE A 96 -18.70 18.67 -9.49
C ILE A 96 -19.21 17.22 -9.39
N ASN A 97 -19.96 16.76 -10.40
CA ASN A 97 -20.41 15.37 -10.48
C ASN A 97 -19.24 14.37 -10.46
N ARG A 98 -18.09 14.69 -11.06
CA ARG A 98 -16.91 13.82 -11.04
C ARG A 98 -16.25 13.75 -9.67
N LEU A 99 -16.31 14.82 -8.88
CA LEU A 99 -15.81 14.88 -7.49
C LEU A 99 -16.78 14.20 -6.51
N ASP A 100 -18.08 14.49 -6.61
CA ASP A 100 -19.13 13.84 -5.81
C ASP A 100 -19.04 12.31 -5.93
N ASN A 101 -18.94 11.78 -7.16
CA ASN A 101 -18.78 10.33 -7.43
C ASN A 101 -17.43 9.71 -6.98
N ARG A 102 -16.52 10.50 -6.40
CA ARG A 102 -15.18 10.07 -5.92
C ARG A 102 -14.92 10.39 -4.45
N GLY A 103 -15.90 10.93 -3.72
CA GLY A 103 -15.74 11.33 -2.32
C GLY A 103 -14.96 12.63 -2.16
N GLY A 104 -15.03 13.53 -3.15
CA GLY A 104 -14.30 14.79 -3.18
C GLY A 104 -13.12 14.81 -4.14
N LEU A 105 -12.23 15.78 -3.93
CA LEU A 105 -10.95 15.95 -4.61
C LEU A 105 -9.86 15.36 -3.70
N ASN A 106 -9.42 14.15 -4.05
CA ASN A 106 -8.53 13.36 -3.22
C ASN A 106 -7.08 13.56 -3.69
N PHE A 107 -6.19 13.82 -2.73
CA PHE A 107 -4.75 13.79 -2.89
C PHE A 107 -4.18 12.65 -2.06
N ASP A 108 -3.38 11.84 -2.73
CA ASP A 108 -2.94 10.54 -2.28
C ASP A 108 -1.46 10.41 -2.60
N MET A 109 -0.63 10.05 -1.64
CA MET A 109 0.82 9.96 -1.85
C MET A 109 1.25 8.55 -1.42
N ASN A 110 1.92 7.71 -2.26
CA ASN A 110 2.81 6.48 -2.20
C ASN A 110 4.28 6.57 -1.63
N PHE A 111 4.76 5.82 -0.62
CA PHE A 111 6.14 5.76 -0.08
C PHE A 111 6.42 4.59 0.89
N GLN A 112 7.41 3.76 0.56
CA GLN A 112 7.88 2.63 1.35
C GLN A 112 9.42 2.56 1.33
N ILE A 113 10.04 2.25 2.47
CA ILE A 113 11.45 1.84 2.54
C ILE A 113 11.54 0.38 2.99
N ALA A 114 12.21 -0.46 2.20
CA ALA A 114 12.64 -1.77 2.64
C ALA A 114 13.82 -1.62 3.60
N THR A 115 13.69 -2.10 4.85
CA THR A 115 14.75 -1.95 5.85
C THR A 115 16.02 -2.70 5.39
N PRO A 116 17.18 -2.01 5.26
CA PRO A 116 18.37 -2.59 4.66
C PRO A 116 18.81 -3.90 5.31
N GLY A 117 18.99 -4.96 4.50
CA GLY A 117 19.48 -6.26 4.96
C GLY A 117 18.51 -7.08 5.83
N MET A 118 17.28 -6.60 6.09
CA MET A 118 16.30 -7.31 6.91
C MET A 118 15.23 -8.08 6.12
N ASN A 119 15.21 -7.93 4.79
CA ASN A 119 14.30 -8.66 3.91
C ASN A 119 15.04 -9.86 3.31
N TYR A 120 14.72 -11.07 3.77
CA TYR A 120 15.41 -12.31 3.40
C TYR A 120 14.41 -13.40 2.99
N SER A 121 14.72 -14.21 1.99
CA SER A 121 13.93 -15.40 1.64
C SER A 121 14.83 -16.55 1.21
N SER A 122 14.50 -17.76 1.63
CA SER A 122 15.24 -18.99 1.34
C SER A 122 14.34 -20.21 1.60
N GLY A 123 14.48 -21.25 0.79
CA GLY A 123 13.65 -22.46 0.92
C GLY A 123 12.17 -22.14 0.70
N ASN A 124 11.33 -22.56 1.64
CA ASN A 124 9.90 -22.28 1.66
C ASN A 124 9.50 -21.10 2.58
N MET A 125 10.46 -20.23 2.95
CA MET A 125 10.29 -19.17 3.94
C MET A 125 10.75 -17.78 3.47
N ALA A 126 10.14 -16.73 4.03
CA ALA A 126 10.56 -15.35 3.85
C ALA A 126 10.32 -14.51 5.12
N VAL A 127 11.29 -13.66 5.46
CA VAL A 127 11.19 -12.62 6.49
C VAL A 127 11.30 -11.27 5.79
N THR A 128 10.42 -10.32 6.11
CA THR A 128 10.41 -8.99 5.48
C THR A 128 10.21 -7.90 6.51
N SER A 129 10.91 -6.78 6.32
CA SER A 129 10.89 -5.61 7.21
C SER A 129 10.78 -4.36 6.35
N ASN A 130 9.66 -3.63 6.47
CA ASN A 130 9.36 -2.46 5.63
C ASN A 130 8.79 -1.35 6.50
N ILE A 131 9.26 -0.12 6.28
CA ILE A 131 8.61 1.08 6.81
C ILE A 131 7.69 1.60 5.72
N LEU A 132 6.40 1.66 6.01
CA LEU A 132 5.36 2.21 5.15
C LEU A 132 4.86 3.48 5.83
N TYR A 133 4.94 4.62 5.15
CA TYR A 133 4.23 5.83 5.56
C TYR A 133 2.99 5.94 4.69
N MET A 134 1.88 6.52 5.19
CA MET A 134 0.56 6.56 4.55
C MET A 134 -0.15 7.90 4.72
N SER A 135 -0.74 8.47 3.66
CA SER A 135 -1.39 9.78 3.67
C SER A 135 -2.43 9.95 2.55
N SER A 136 -3.65 10.31 2.95
CA SER A 136 -4.74 10.69 2.06
C SER A 136 -5.42 11.95 2.59
N TYR A 137 -5.78 12.85 1.67
CA TYR A 137 -6.42 14.13 1.94
C TYR A 137 -7.61 14.27 0.97
N SER A 138 -8.83 14.43 1.45
CA SER A 138 -9.98 14.78 0.61
C SER A 138 -10.46 16.20 0.90
N LEU A 139 -10.50 17.02 -0.16
CA LEU A 139 -11.29 18.25 -0.17
C LEU A 139 -12.71 17.88 -0.61
N PRO A 140 -13.74 18.10 0.22
CA PRO A 140 -15.11 17.69 -0.11
C PRO A 140 -15.61 18.40 -1.35
N ALA A 141 -16.41 17.70 -2.15
CA ALA A 141 -16.96 18.23 -3.39
C ALA A 141 -17.83 19.49 -3.16
N GLY A 142 -18.38 19.67 -1.95
CA GLY A 142 -19.07 20.90 -1.55
C GLY A 142 -18.16 22.15 -1.56
N MET A 143 -16.88 22.05 -1.18
CA MET A 143 -15.94 23.16 -1.33
C MET A 143 -15.72 23.52 -2.81
N ALA A 144 -15.52 22.51 -3.67
CA ALA A 144 -15.39 22.74 -5.11
C ALA A 144 -16.66 23.35 -5.72
N ARG A 145 -17.84 22.89 -5.27
CA ARG A 145 -19.14 23.44 -5.66
C ARG A 145 -19.29 24.90 -5.26
N LEU A 146 -18.94 25.26 -4.01
CA LEU A 146 -18.93 26.64 -3.54
C LEU A 146 -17.97 27.52 -4.37
N MET A 147 -16.81 27.00 -4.78
CA MET A 147 -15.84 27.74 -5.60
C MET A 147 -16.29 27.92 -7.08
N LEU A 148 -17.03 26.97 -7.64
CA LEU A 148 -17.39 26.94 -9.08
C LEU A 148 -18.79 27.52 -9.37
N GLU A 149 -19.79 27.17 -8.56
CA GLU A 149 -21.19 27.60 -8.70
C GLU A 149 -21.58 28.71 -7.72
N GLY A 150 -20.78 28.92 -6.67
CA GLY A 150 -21.21 29.70 -5.52
C GLY A 150 -22.27 28.98 -4.68
N ASN A 151 -22.90 29.74 -3.80
CA ASN A 151 -23.88 29.27 -2.83
C ASN A 151 -25.35 29.60 -3.20
N ALA A 152 -25.60 30.39 -4.23
CA ALA A 152 -26.93 30.88 -4.58
C ALA A 152 -27.97 29.78 -4.91
N LYS A 153 -27.52 28.63 -5.44
CA LYS A 153 -28.37 27.46 -5.75
C LYS A 153 -28.18 26.29 -4.76
N ASN A 154 -27.27 26.43 -3.79
CA ASN A 154 -26.82 25.35 -2.92
C ASN A 154 -26.97 25.81 -1.44
N PRO A 155 -28.18 25.72 -0.85
CA PRO A 155 -28.48 26.31 0.46
C PRO A 155 -27.83 25.55 1.63
N VAL A 156 -27.39 24.32 1.43
CA VAL A 156 -26.59 23.54 2.39
C VAL A 156 -25.46 22.87 1.61
N ILE A 157 -24.23 23.10 2.05
CA ILE A 157 -23.01 22.56 1.45
C ILE A 157 -22.23 21.84 2.57
N ASP A 158 -21.89 20.58 2.32
CA ASP A 158 -20.97 19.83 3.17
C ASP A 158 -19.53 20.29 2.91
N MET A 159 -18.87 20.71 3.99
CA MET A 159 -17.52 21.26 3.99
C MET A 159 -16.57 20.37 4.79
N THR A 160 -16.97 19.14 5.14
CA THR A 160 -16.20 18.20 5.95
C THR A 160 -14.96 17.71 5.21
N LEU A 161 -13.79 18.19 5.64
CA LEU A 161 -12.48 17.72 5.19
C LEU A 161 -12.19 16.33 5.75
N GLU A 162 -11.78 15.40 4.89
CA GLU A 162 -11.19 14.13 5.32
C GLU A 162 -9.67 14.19 5.21
N TYR A 163 -8.98 13.64 6.19
CA TYR A 163 -7.53 13.61 6.23
C TYR A 163 -7.07 12.45 7.12
N GLU A 164 -6.15 11.64 6.62
CA GLU A 164 -5.57 10.54 7.36
C GLU A 164 -4.10 10.33 7.00
N ILE A 165 -3.24 10.25 8.01
CA ILE A 165 -1.84 9.84 7.93
C ILE A 165 -1.58 8.66 8.88
N MET A 166 -0.80 7.69 8.42
CA MET A 166 -0.42 6.50 9.16
C MET A 166 0.98 6.01 8.76
N ALA A 167 1.95 6.04 9.67
CA ALA A 167 3.25 5.40 9.49
C ALA A 167 3.32 4.10 10.30
N VAL A 168 3.73 3.01 9.64
CA VAL A 168 3.75 1.64 10.17
C VAL A 168 5.08 0.98 9.80
N HIS A 169 5.68 0.27 10.75
CA HIS A 169 6.74 -0.69 10.47
C HIS A 169 6.12 -2.10 10.38
N GLU A 170 6.12 -2.69 9.18
CA GLU A 170 5.62 -4.04 8.90
C GLU A 170 6.78 -5.04 9.00
N LEU A 171 6.71 -5.92 10.01
CA LEU A 171 7.55 -7.11 10.12
C LEU A 171 6.72 -8.34 9.74
N GLY A 172 7.01 -8.94 8.58
CA GLY A 172 6.34 -10.12 8.06
C GLY A 172 7.20 -11.38 8.17
N TYR A 173 6.67 -12.44 8.77
CA TYR A 173 7.20 -13.80 8.66
C TYR A 173 6.25 -14.63 7.78
N SER A 174 6.78 -15.28 6.75
CA SER A 174 6.00 -16.02 5.76
C SER A 174 6.58 -17.40 5.52
N PHE A 175 5.68 -18.36 5.32
CA PHE A 175 6.03 -19.72 4.94
C PHE A 175 4.98 -20.29 3.98
N ALA A 176 5.40 -21.29 3.20
CA ALA A 176 4.51 -21.98 2.28
C ALA A 176 4.66 -23.51 2.35
N VAL A 177 3.55 -24.20 2.09
CA VAL A 177 3.41 -25.66 2.11
C VAL A 177 3.08 -26.13 0.69
N PRO A 178 4.00 -26.81 -0.01
CA PRO A 178 3.73 -27.40 -1.32
C PRO A 178 2.90 -28.68 -1.21
N PHE A 179 1.89 -28.81 -2.07
CA PHE A 179 1.13 -30.04 -2.32
C PHE A 179 1.44 -30.56 -3.74
N GLU A 180 0.74 -31.59 -4.20
CA GLU A 180 0.98 -32.19 -5.53
C GLU A 180 0.64 -31.23 -6.68
N SER A 181 -0.50 -30.56 -6.62
CA SER A 181 -1.01 -29.69 -7.72
C SER A 181 -1.01 -28.19 -7.40
N PHE A 182 -0.87 -27.82 -6.12
CA PHE A 182 -0.92 -26.44 -5.64
C PHE A 182 0.01 -26.23 -4.43
N ALA A 183 0.08 -25.00 -3.94
CA ALA A 183 0.72 -24.63 -2.69
C ALA A 183 -0.21 -23.73 -1.88
N LEU A 184 -0.13 -23.84 -0.56
CA LEU A 184 -0.73 -22.89 0.39
C LEU A 184 0.39 -22.03 0.97
N GLY A 185 0.12 -20.76 1.23
CA GLY A 185 1.06 -19.87 1.89
C GLY A 185 0.39 -19.00 2.94
N PHE A 186 1.16 -18.65 3.97
CA PHE A 186 0.72 -17.81 5.07
C PHE A 186 1.79 -16.77 5.38
N SER A 187 1.37 -15.53 5.66
CA SER A 187 2.24 -14.51 6.25
C SER A 187 1.64 -14.00 7.54
N LEU A 188 2.37 -14.14 8.64
CA LEU A 188 2.08 -13.48 9.91
C LEU A 188 2.82 -12.14 9.91
N LYS A 189 2.07 -11.05 10.08
CA LYS A 189 2.61 -9.70 10.15
C LYS A 189 2.46 -9.15 11.55
N TYR A 190 3.53 -8.57 12.07
CA TYR A 190 3.50 -7.63 13.18
C TYR A 190 3.54 -6.22 12.60
N LEU A 191 2.53 -5.42 12.96
CA LEU A 191 2.31 -4.06 12.47
C LEU A 191 2.60 -3.10 13.62
N GLN A 192 3.82 -2.56 13.67
CA GLN A 192 4.17 -1.56 14.68
C GLN A 192 3.73 -0.17 14.22
N GLY A 193 2.79 0.43 14.95
CA GLY A 193 2.39 1.81 14.71
C GLY A 193 3.54 2.75 15.09
N LEU A 194 3.97 3.60 14.15
CA LEU A 194 4.98 4.63 14.38
C LEU A 194 4.30 5.97 14.68
N PHE A 195 3.39 6.38 13.79
CA PHE A 195 2.64 7.63 13.87
C PHE A 195 1.27 7.49 13.21
N TYR A 196 0.25 8.12 13.78
CA TYR A 196 -1.08 8.27 13.19
C TYR A 196 -1.59 9.69 13.43
N MET A 197 -2.22 10.29 12.43
CA MET A 197 -2.95 11.54 12.59
C MET A 197 -4.09 11.59 11.58
N GLY A 198 -5.31 11.89 12.01
CA GLY A 198 -6.41 12.05 11.06
C GLY A 198 -7.64 12.71 11.66
N VAL A 199 -8.49 13.23 10.78
CA VAL A 199 -9.84 13.67 11.13
C VAL A 199 -10.66 12.45 11.54
N ASP A 200 -11.33 12.53 12.67
CA ASP A 200 -12.20 11.46 13.15
C ASP A 200 -13.62 11.62 12.57
N PRO A 201 -14.07 10.74 11.66
CA PRO A 201 -15.32 10.97 10.91
C PRO A 201 -16.56 10.95 11.81
N ASP A 202 -16.54 10.18 12.90
CA ASP A 202 -17.67 10.08 13.84
C ASP A 202 -17.83 11.35 14.71
N SER A 203 -16.74 12.12 14.87
CA SER A 203 -16.65 13.28 15.77
C SER A 203 -16.41 14.60 15.03
N SER A 204 -16.40 14.58 13.69
CA SER A 204 -16.08 15.73 12.84
C SER A 204 -17.13 15.94 11.78
N SER A 205 -17.59 17.17 11.63
CA SER A 205 -18.51 17.59 10.57
C SER A 205 -18.36 19.08 10.35
N ALA A 206 -18.55 19.53 9.11
CA ALA A 206 -18.51 20.93 8.75
C ALA A 206 -19.56 21.26 7.69
N ASN A 207 -20.29 22.34 7.91
CA ASN A 207 -21.33 22.80 7.00
C ASN A 207 -21.16 24.28 6.63
N PHE A 208 -21.80 24.63 5.53
CA PHE A 208 -21.97 26.01 5.06
C PHE A 208 -23.40 26.13 4.55
N ILE A 209 -24.18 26.99 5.21
CA ILE A 209 -25.62 27.13 5.02
C ILE A 209 -25.90 28.54 4.51
N THR A 210 -26.66 28.66 3.43
CA THR A 210 -27.02 29.95 2.83
C THR A 210 -28.51 30.18 2.91
N THR A 211 -28.90 31.28 3.55
CA THR A 211 -30.28 31.76 3.60
C THR A 211 -30.44 33.01 2.72
N PRO A 212 -31.67 33.47 2.42
CA PRO A 212 -31.87 34.70 1.65
C PRO A 212 -31.33 35.97 2.34
N GLN A 213 -31.09 35.93 3.65
CA GLN A 213 -30.66 37.08 4.45
C GLN A 213 -29.17 37.03 4.81
N ALA A 214 -28.60 35.85 5.01
CA ALA A 214 -27.21 35.70 5.43
C ALA A 214 -26.65 34.28 5.17
N VAL A 215 -25.32 34.18 5.25
CA VAL A 215 -24.58 32.92 5.23
C VAL A 215 -24.18 32.55 6.66
N TYR A 216 -24.35 31.28 6.97
CA TYR A 216 -23.93 30.64 8.21
C TYR A 216 -22.98 29.49 7.90
N GLY A 217 -22.19 29.09 8.89
CA GLY A 217 -21.34 27.92 8.76
C GLY A 217 -20.86 27.50 10.13
N SER A 218 -20.76 26.20 10.33
CA SER A 218 -20.25 25.63 11.57
C SER A 218 -19.42 24.41 11.23
N GLY A 219 -18.31 24.22 11.93
CA GLY A 219 -17.55 22.99 11.77
C GLY A 219 -16.80 22.63 13.03
N THR A 220 -16.78 21.34 13.31
CA THR A 220 -16.00 20.70 14.35
C THR A 220 -15.10 19.68 13.70
N TYR A 221 -13.81 19.76 13.98
CA TYR A 221 -12.80 18.82 13.53
C TYR A 221 -12.06 18.27 14.74
N TYR A 222 -12.25 16.97 14.99
CA TYR A 222 -11.51 16.24 15.98
C TYR A 222 -10.32 15.56 15.30
N LEU A 223 -9.14 16.17 15.40
CA LEU A 223 -7.88 15.62 14.88
C LEU A 223 -7.32 14.63 15.90
N ARG A 224 -7.62 13.35 15.67
CA ARG A 224 -7.13 12.24 16.48
C ARG A 224 -5.68 11.92 16.12
N GLN A 225 -4.84 11.77 17.13
CA GLN A 225 -3.43 11.44 16.98
C GLN A 225 -3.11 10.12 17.69
N GLY A 226 -2.16 9.38 17.15
CA GLY A 226 -1.69 8.10 17.69
C GLY A 226 -0.17 8.00 17.62
N PHE A 227 0.48 7.75 18.76
CA PHE A 227 1.93 7.60 18.84
C PHE A 227 2.30 6.26 19.45
N GLY A 228 3.08 5.48 18.71
CA GLY A 228 3.28 4.07 19.05
C GLY A 228 2.01 3.23 18.89
N GLY A 229 2.15 1.95 19.17
CA GLY A 229 1.09 0.96 19.01
C GLY A 229 1.59 -0.34 18.43
N ALA A 230 0.75 -1.36 18.51
CA ALA A 230 1.04 -2.69 17.98
C ALA A 230 -0.23 -3.28 17.35
N GLY A 231 -0.02 -4.10 16.33
CA GLY A 231 -1.06 -4.70 15.54
C GLY A 231 -0.58 -5.98 14.88
N TYR A 232 -1.53 -6.72 14.31
CA TYR A 232 -1.24 -7.95 13.60
C TYR A 232 -1.99 -7.99 12.27
N GLY A 233 -1.40 -8.68 11.31
CA GLY A 233 -2.00 -8.98 10.01
C GLY A 233 -1.76 -10.44 9.63
N LEU A 234 -2.66 -10.99 8.83
CA LEU A 234 -2.55 -12.33 8.28
C LEU A 234 -2.76 -12.25 6.76
N ASP A 235 -1.77 -12.68 5.99
CA ASP A 235 -1.95 -12.94 4.56
C ASP A 235 -2.15 -14.45 4.37
N ILE A 236 -3.10 -14.82 3.50
CA ILE A 236 -3.37 -16.20 3.10
C ILE A 236 -3.27 -16.25 1.58
N GLY A 237 -2.57 -17.25 1.04
CA GLY A 237 -2.37 -17.42 -0.39
C GLY A 237 -2.55 -18.87 -0.83
N ILE A 238 -3.04 -19.02 -2.06
CA ILE A 238 -3.09 -20.28 -2.80
C ILE A 238 -2.50 -20.01 -4.19
N ALA A 239 -1.68 -20.92 -4.70
CA ALA A 239 -1.19 -20.89 -6.07
C ALA A 239 -1.08 -22.31 -6.63
N THR A 240 -1.49 -22.52 -7.88
CA THR A 240 -1.28 -23.80 -8.56
C THR A 240 0.20 -24.00 -8.87
N LYS A 241 0.63 -25.24 -9.08
CA LYS A 241 1.83 -25.49 -9.89
C LYS A 241 1.59 -25.01 -11.31
N GLU A 242 2.68 -24.84 -12.05
CA GLU A 242 2.63 -24.44 -13.45
C GLU A 242 2.23 -25.64 -14.32
N PHE A 243 1.20 -25.49 -15.14
CA PHE A 243 0.72 -26.51 -16.07
C PHE A 243 0.55 -25.91 -17.46
N ASN A 244 1.21 -26.48 -18.47
CA ASN A 244 1.26 -25.94 -19.84
C ASN A 244 1.66 -24.44 -19.89
N GLY A 245 2.59 -24.01 -19.01
CA GLY A 245 3.00 -22.62 -18.84
C GLY A 245 2.01 -21.73 -18.07
N MET A 246 0.79 -22.22 -17.77
CA MET A 246 -0.21 -21.47 -17.00
C MET A 246 -0.07 -21.68 -15.49
N ARG A 247 -0.39 -20.65 -14.72
CA ARG A 247 -0.50 -20.69 -13.26
C ARG A 247 -1.66 -19.83 -12.79
N PHE A 248 -2.40 -20.31 -11.80
CA PHE A 248 -3.52 -19.61 -11.18
C PHE A 248 -3.20 -19.33 -9.71
N GLY A 249 -3.72 -18.24 -9.16
CA GLY A 249 -3.46 -17.82 -7.79
C GLY A 249 -4.58 -16.99 -7.20
N VAL A 250 -4.76 -17.14 -5.90
CA VAL A 250 -5.73 -16.41 -5.08
C VAL A 250 -5.04 -16.01 -3.79
N SER A 251 -5.26 -14.78 -3.32
CA SER A 251 -4.78 -14.37 -2.00
C SER A 251 -5.72 -13.37 -1.33
N LEU A 252 -5.65 -13.37 0.00
CA LEU A 252 -6.25 -12.38 0.87
C LEU A 252 -5.15 -11.80 1.75
N ILE A 253 -4.85 -10.52 1.55
CA ILE A 253 -3.78 -9.79 2.21
C ILE A 253 -4.37 -8.97 3.35
N ASN A 254 -3.73 -9.00 4.51
CA ASN A 254 -4.18 -8.35 5.76
C ASN A 254 -5.61 -8.75 6.20
N ALA A 255 -5.99 -10.03 6.06
CA ALA A 255 -7.33 -10.55 6.35
C ALA A 255 -7.91 -10.12 7.72
N LEU A 256 -7.03 -9.99 8.71
CA LEU A 256 -7.32 -9.58 10.10
C LEU A 256 -6.51 -8.34 10.53
N GLY A 257 -6.09 -7.51 9.57
CA GLY A 257 -5.23 -6.35 9.80
C GLY A 257 -5.85 -5.32 10.73
N SER A 258 -5.25 -5.12 11.91
CA SER A 258 -5.64 -4.05 12.85
C SER A 258 -4.47 -3.60 13.71
N ILE A 259 -4.37 -2.29 13.96
CA ILE A 259 -3.37 -1.66 14.82
C ILE A 259 -4.07 -0.98 15.98
N ALA A 260 -3.65 -1.31 17.21
CA ALA A 260 -4.07 -0.64 18.44
C ALA A 260 -3.06 0.47 18.76
N TRP A 261 -3.50 1.72 18.59
CA TRP A 261 -2.69 2.92 18.77
C TRP A 261 -2.62 3.36 20.23
N ASN A 262 -1.61 4.19 20.55
CA ASN A 262 -1.27 4.69 21.88
C ASN A 262 -0.77 3.64 22.90
N LYS A 263 -0.74 2.35 22.53
CA LYS A 263 -0.13 1.28 23.32
C LYS A 263 1.40 1.38 23.39
N PRO A 264 2.04 0.82 24.44
CA PRO A 264 3.48 0.61 24.47
C PRO A 264 3.96 -0.13 23.21
N SER A 265 5.05 0.33 22.61
CA SER A 265 5.72 -0.37 21.50
C SER A 265 7.22 -0.12 21.57
N PHE A 266 8.01 -1.02 20.97
CA PHE A 266 9.48 -1.02 21.06
C PHE A 266 10.16 0.31 20.67
N ILE A 267 9.53 1.13 19.83
CA ILE A 267 10.06 2.41 19.33
C ILE A 267 9.49 3.61 20.11
N LYS A 268 8.41 3.45 20.87
CA LYS A 268 7.72 4.54 21.60
C LYS A 268 8.67 5.26 22.56
N ASP A 269 9.56 4.52 23.22
CA ASP A 269 10.50 5.06 24.21
C ASP A 269 11.80 5.60 23.57
N ILE A 270 12.02 5.33 22.28
CA ILE A 270 13.24 5.71 21.53
C ILE A 270 13.02 6.99 20.72
N MET A 271 11.79 7.21 20.20
CA MET A 271 11.47 8.33 19.33
C MET A 271 10.89 9.52 20.11
N LYS A 272 11.62 10.63 20.16
CA LYS A 272 11.08 11.92 20.64
C LYS A 272 10.32 12.62 19.51
N TYR A 273 9.05 12.93 19.75
CA TYR A 273 8.17 13.50 18.73
C TYR A 273 8.42 15.00 18.53
N PRO A 274 8.66 15.48 17.30
CA PRO A 274 9.06 16.87 17.04
C PRO A 274 7.90 17.84 16.76
N LEU A 275 6.66 17.35 16.73
CA LEU A 275 5.49 18.14 16.37
C LEU A 275 4.98 18.95 17.56
N THR A 276 4.75 20.25 17.34
CA THR A 276 4.11 21.15 18.29
C THR A 276 2.88 21.80 17.67
N TRP A 277 1.87 22.07 18.48
CA TRP A 277 0.66 22.80 18.09
C TRP A 277 0.37 23.87 19.13
N GLY A 278 0.17 25.13 18.71
CA GLY A 278 -0.03 26.24 19.64
C GLY A 278 1.15 26.53 20.60
N GLY A 279 2.30 25.87 20.42
CA GLY A 279 3.46 25.94 21.33
C GLY A 279 3.59 24.74 22.28
N GLU A 280 2.56 23.90 22.42
CA GLU A 280 2.63 22.65 23.18
C GLU A 280 3.11 21.49 22.30
N SER A 281 3.82 20.53 22.90
CA SER A 281 4.23 19.31 22.20
C SER A 281 3.03 18.37 22.01
N LEU A 282 2.81 17.93 20.78
CA LEU A 282 1.79 16.93 20.49
C LEU A 282 2.25 15.55 20.99
N SER A 283 1.48 14.98 21.92
CA SER A 283 1.67 13.66 22.53
C SER A 283 0.44 12.76 22.37
N ASP A 284 0.56 11.50 22.77
CA ASP A 284 -0.54 10.52 22.77
C ASP A 284 -1.70 10.89 23.72
N SER A 285 -1.40 11.64 24.77
CA SER A 285 -2.36 12.16 25.75
C SER A 285 -3.16 13.39 25.30
N VAL A 286 -2.96 13.90 24.07
CA VAL A 286 -3.69 15.06 23.53
C VAL A 286 -4.26 14.80 22.13
N ALA A 287 -5.38 15.47 21.84
CA ALA A 287 -5.93 15.60 20.50
C ALA A 287 -6.24 17.09 20.25
N VAL A 288 -6.34 17.48 18.98
CA VAL A 288 -6.66 18.88 18.61
C VAL A 288 -8.13 18.93 18.22
N LEU A 289 -8.91 19.71 18.97
CA LEU A 289 -10.27 20.08 18.61
C LEU A 289 -10.22 21.46 17.94
N TYR A 290 -10.47 21.50 16.64
CA TYR A 290 -10.63 22.75 15.90
C TYR A 290 -12.11 22.98 15.62
N THR A 291 -12.66 24.09 16.10
CA THR A 291 -14.02 24.52 15.81
C THR A 291 -14.02 25.86 15.09
N TYR A 292 -14.91 26.01 14.12
CA TYR A 292 -15.21 27.30 13.50
C TYR A 292 -16.71 27.55 13.48
N SER A 293 -17.07 28.83 13.56
CA SER A 293 -18.43 29.34 13.38
C SER A 293 -18.38 30.60 12.52
N ILE A 294 -19.30 30.68 11.57
CA ILE A 294 -19.59 31.83 10.72
C ILE A 294 -21.00 32.26 11.10
N ASP A 295 -21.13 33.42 11.75
CA ASP A 295 -22.42 33.98 12.11
C ASP A 295 -22.80 35.12 11.16
N SER A 296 -23.96 34.95 10.51
CA SER A 296 -24.68 36.01 9.79
C SER A 296 -23.81 36.80 8.79
N LEU A 297 -23.01 36.08 8.00
CA LEU A 297 -22.13 36.64 6.98
C LEU A 297 -22.94 37.22 5.81
N ARG A 298 -22.69 38.48 5.49
CA ARG A 298 -23.42 39.31 4.51
C ARG A 298 -22.45 40.24 3.80
N ALA A 299 -22.88 40.83 2.68
CA ALA A 299 -22.02 41.71 1.88
C ALA A 299 -21.61 43.00 2.61
N ASP A 300 -22.44 43.51 3.52
CA ASP A 300 -22.20 44.71 4.32
C ASP A 300 -21.22 44.48 5.50
N ASN A 301 -21.09 43.24 5.98
CA ASN A 301 -20.26 42.89 7.13
C ASN A 301 -19.03 42.02 6.81
N LEU A 302 -18.79 41.63 5.55
CA LEU A 302 -17.68 40.77 5.12
C LEU A 302 -16.28 41.22 5.61
N SER A 303 -16.06 42.51 5.82
CA SER A 303 -14.81 43.09 6.34
C SER A 303 -14.71 43.13 7.87
N SER A 304 -15.78 42.77 8.60
CA SER A 304 -15.79 42.78 10.06
C SER A 304 -15.18 41.51 10.64
N GLY A 305 -14.15 41.65 11.47
CA GLY A 305 -13.39 40.53 12.03
C GLY A 305 -14.14 39.66 13.05
N SER A 306 -15.40 39.98 13.38
CA SER A 306 -16.20 39.30 14.40
C SER A 306 -17.11 38.18 13.88
N ILE A 307 -17.40 38.14 12.57
CA ILE A 307 -18.31 37.15 11.97
C ILE A 307 -17.69 35.75 11.84
N PHE A 308 -16.36 35.66 11.82
CA PHE A 308 -15.59 34.41 11.79
C PHE A 308 -14.99 34.16 13.17
N THR A 309 -15.62 33.29 13.97
CA THR A 309 -15.04 32.80 15.21
C THR A 309 -14.40 31.45 14.95
N SER A 310 -13.10 31.30 15.26
CA SER A 310 -12.46 29.99 15.28
C SER A 310 -11.72 29.76 16.58
N SER A 311 -11.73 28.52 17.04
CA SER A 311 -11.05 28.07 18.25
C SER A 311 -10.26 26.80 17.94
N SER A 312 -9.00 26.77 18.36
CA SER A 312 -8.20 25.57 18.34
C SER A 312 -7.83 25.27 19.78
N THR A 313 -8.37 24.17 20.31
CA THR A 313 -8.13 23.75 21.69
C THR A 313 -7.46 22.39 21.70
N ILE A 314 -6.49 22.25 22.59
CA ILE A 314 -5.84 20.97 22.86
C ILE A 314 -6.70 20.28 23.93
N VAL A 315 -7.37 19.20 23.54
CA VAL A 315 -8.23 18.42 24.42
C VAL A 315 -7.46 17.19 24.91
N LYS A 316 -7.61 16.86 26.19
CA LYS A 316 -6.96 15.67 26.75
C LYS A 316 -7.56 14.42 26.12
N ASN A 317 -6.72 13.65 25.44
CA ASN A 317 -7.07 12.36 24.86
C ASN A 317 -6.73 11.25 25.86
N VAL A 318 -7.37 11.29 27.03
CA VAL A 318 -7.14 10.31 28.12
C VAL A 318 -8.44 9.63 28.54
N ASP A 319 -8.30 8.41 29.09
CA ASP A 319 -9.39 7.67 29.73
C ASP A 319 -9.69 8.19 31.14
N GLU A 320 -10.68 7.59 31.81
CA GLU A 320 -11.08 7.89 33.19
C GLU A 320 -9.93 7.70 34.22
N ASN A 321 -8.88 6.96 33.84
CA ASN A 321 -7.71 6.69 34.67
C ASN A 321 -6.50 7.59 34.32
N GLY A 322 -6.67 8.56 33.41
CA GLY A 322 -5.61 9.47 32.97
C GLY A 322 -4.60 8.86 32.00
N LYS A 323 -4.85 7.67 31.45
CA LYS A 323 -4.00 7.03 30.42
C LYS A 323 -4.41 7.49 29.02
N PRO A 324 -3.48 7.60 28.06
CA PRO A 324 -3.80 7.89 26.66
C PRO A 324 -4.92 6.98 26.12
N LYS A 325 -5.95 7.58 25.52
CA LYS A 325 -7.11 6.84 25.01
C LYS A 325 -6.66 5.95 23.85
N GLU A 326 -6.74 4.64 24.07
CA GLU A 326 -6.46 3.64 23.05
C GLU A 326 -7.55 3.66 21.97
N PHE A 327 -7.15 3.47 20.71
CA PHE A 327 -8.09 3.26 19.62
C PHE A 327 -7.54 2.29 18.59
N ASN A 328 -8.42 1.48 18.02
CA ASN A 328 -8.08 0.56 16.95
C ASN A 328 -8.34 1.23 15.60
N ARG A 329 -7.39 1.11 14.68
CA ARG A 329 -7.64 1.35 13.24
C ARG A 329 -7.36 0.05 12.49
N ARG A 330 -8.31 -0.33 11.63
CA ARG A 330 -8.10 -1.43 10.69
C ARG A 330 -6.94 -1.09 9.76
N TYR A 331 -6.10 -2.05 9.46
CA TYR A 331 -5.10 -1.95 8.41
C TYR A 331 -5.70 -2.52 7.12
N PRO A 332 -5.70 -1.81 5.97
CA PRO A 332 -6.57 -2.17 4.86
C PRO A 332 -6.30 -3.55 4.27
N ALA A 333 -7.37 -4.30 4.04
CA ALA A 333 -7.33 -5.65 3.46
C ALA A 333 -7.56 -5.63 1.95
N VAL A 334 -6.87 -6.52 1.22
CA VAL A 334 -6.94 -6.62 -0.24
C VAL A 334 -7.10 -8.08 -0.66
N PHE A 335 -8.14 -8.35 -1.45
CA PHE A 335 -8.35 -9.61 -2.13
C PHE A 335 -7.74 -9.57 -3.53
N ARG A 336 -7.10 -10.65 -3.96
CA ARG A 336 -6.44 -10.78 -5.26
C ARG A 336 -6.74 -12.12 -5.91
N LEU A 337 -7.03 -12.08 -7.20
CA LEU A 337 -7.08 -13.21 -8.11
C LEU A 337 -6.04 -12.97 -9.20
N GLY A 338 -5.37 -14.01 -9.69
CA GLY A 338 -4.37 -13.89 -10.75
C GLY A 338 -4.26 -15.14 -11.62
N VAL A 339 -3.95 -14.92 -12.88
CA VAL A 339 -3.54 -15.94 -13.84
C VAL A 339 -2.32 -15.45 -14.60
N SER A 340 -1.33 -16.32 -14.82
CA SER A 340 -0.18 -16.01 -15.66
C SER A 340 0.13 -17.13 -16.63
N TYR A 341 0.63 -16.77 -17.80
CA TYR A 341 1.15 -17.66 -18.82
C TYR A 341 2.63 -17.36 -19.08
N ARG A 342 3.49 -18.37 -18.98
CA ARG A 342 4.93 -18.29 -19.21
C ARG A 342 5.34 -19.14 -20.42
N LYS A 343 6.17 -18.54 -21.27
CA LYS A 343 6.97 -19.16 -22.32
C LYS A 343 8.43 -18.73 -22.11
N GLU A 344 9.36 -19.25 -22.92
CA GLU A 344 10.80 -19.00 -22.83
C GLU A 344 11.16 -17.50 -22.79
N ASP A 345 10.73 -16.72 -23.79
CA ASP A 345 11.05 -15.29 -23.91
C ASP A 345 10.00 -14.34 -23.32
N LEU A 346 8.83 -14.84 -22.93
CA LEU A 346 7.65 -14.03 -22.61
C LEU A 346 6.87 -14.59 -21.43
N LEU A 347 6.58 -13.73 -20.47
CA LEU A 347 5.59 -13.95 -19.43
C LEU A 347 4.47 -12.92 -19.58
N ILE A 348 3.23 -13.37 -19.48
CA ILE A 348 2.03 -12.53 -19.34
C ILE A 348 1.38 -12.87 -18.01
N SER A 349 0.92 -11.86 -17.27
CA SER A 349 0.15 -12.00 -16.04
C SER A 349 -1.08 -11.12 -16.11
N SER A 350 -2.21 -11.58 -15.60
CA SER A 350 -3.41 -10.76 -15.42
C SER A 350 -4.03 -11.02 -14.07
N ASP A 351 -4.30 -9.93 -13.35
CA ASP A 351 -4.83 -9.96 -11.99
C ASP A 351 -6.16 -9.20 -11.92
N LEU A 352 -7.00 -9.62 -10.99
CA LEU A 352 -8.20 -8.91 -10.58
C LEU A 352 -8.13 -8.69 -9.06
N THR A 353 -8.14 -7.44 -8.62
CA THR A 353 -7.90 -7.06 -7.22
C THR A 353 -8.99 -6.15 -6.70
N THR A 354 -9.37 -6.28 -5.43
CA THR A 354 -10.30 -5.35 -4.75
C THR A 354 -9.96 -5.24 -3.27
N GLY A 355 -10.19 -4.06 -2.69
CA GLY A 355 -10.20 -3.86 -1.24
C GLY A 355 -11.58 -4.15 -0.63
N PHE A 356 -11.64 -4.07 0.70
CA PHE A 356 -12.90 -4.16 1.45
C PHE A 356 -13.40 -2.80 1.96
N GLU A 357 -12.56 -1.76 1.88
CA GLU A 357 -12.86 -0.37 2.25
C GLU A 357 -12.18 0.59 1.27
N ASN A 358 -12.73 1.79 1.11
CA ASN A 358 -12.11 2.90 0.37
C ASN A 358 -11.25 3.71 1.34
N ARG A 359 -10.04 3.24 1.62
CA ARG A 359 -9.19 3.85 2.64
C ARG A 359 -7.71 3.60 2.33
N LEU A 360 -6.95 4.69 2.33
CA LEU A 360 -5.52 4.69 2.09
C LEU A 360 -5.19 4.02 0.74
N PHE A 361 -4.44 2.89 0.73
CA PHE A 361 -4.14 2.14 -0.51
C PHE A 361 -5.26 1.21 -1.01
N ALA A 362 -6.31 0.97 -0.21
CA ALA A 362 -7.38 0.04 -0.57
C ALA A 362 -8.58 0.78 -1.14
N HIS A 363 -9.22 0.17 -2.14
CA HIS A 363 -10.43 0.66 -2.78
C HIS A 363 -11.41 -0.50 -2.95
N SER A 364 -12.67 -0.33 -2.55
CA SER A 364 -13.74 -1.34 -2.66
C SER A 364 -14.22 -1.59 -4.10
N ARG A 365 -13.48 -1.08 -5.11
CA ARG A 365 -13.76 -1.27 -6.53
C ARG A 365 -12.83 -2.33 -7.09
N TRP A 366 -13.32 -3.06 -8.08
CA TRP A 366 -12.50 -4.01 -8.83
C TRP A 366 -11.52 -3.28 -9.75
N ARG A 367 -10.23 -3.58 -9.56
CA ARG A 367 -9.12 -3.17 -10.41
C ARG A 367 -8.63 -4.39 -11.19
N TRP A 368 -8.77 -4.35 -12.51
CA TRP A 368 -8.18 -5.32 -13.42
C TRP A 368 -6.79 -4.84 -13.84
N ALA A 369 -5.83 -5.75 -13.91
CA ALA A 369 -4.48 -5.47 -14.38
C ALA A 369 -4.01 -6.57 -15.35
N VAL A 370 -3.15 -6.20 -16.28
CA VAL A 370 -2.42 -7.08 -17.17
C VAL A 370 -0.99 -6.57 -17.32
N GLY A 371 0.00 -7.47 -17.27
CA GLY A 371 1.40 -7.13 -17.45
C GLY A 371 2.12 -8.16 -18.30
N ALA A 372 3.15 -7.71 -19.02
CA ALA A 372 4.03 -8.52 -19.83
C ALA A 372 5.49 -8.29 -19.42
N GLU A 373 6.26 -9.37 -19.28
CA GLU A 373 7.69 -9.37 -19.01
C GLU A 373 8.42 -10.10 -20.14
N LEU A 374 9.38 -9.42 -20.77
CA LEU A 374 10.17 -9.90 -21.90
C LEU A 374 11.57 -10.28 -21.44
N TYR A 375 11.93 -11.55 -21.60
CA TYR A 375 13.23 -12.11 -21.20
C TYR A 375 14.25 -12.21 -22.35
N ARG A 376 13.91 -11.68 -23.54
CA ARG A 376 14.76 -11.71 -24.75
C ARG A 376 16.18 -11.13 -24.55
N PHE A 377 16.37 -10.28 -23.55
CA PHE A 377 17.68 -9.79 -23.13
C PHE A 377 18.12 -10.55 -21.85
N PRO A 378 19.15 -11.42 -21.89
CA PRO A 378 19.40 -12.41 -20.84
C PRO A 378 19.58 -11.87 -19.40
N ASN A 379 20.07 -10.63 -19.27
CA ASN A 379 20.29 -9.97 -17.97
C ASN A 379 19.35 -8.78 -17.76
N THR A 380 18.45 -8.47 -18.69
CA THR A 380 17.68 -7.21 -18.70
C THR A 380 16.20 -7.48 -18.98
N PRO A 381 15.43 -8.00 -18.00
CA PRO A 381 14.00 -8.19 -18.17
C PRO A 381 13.31 -6.83 -18.37
N LEU A 382 12.60 -6.67 -19.48
CA LEU A 382 11.78 -5.48 -19.77
C LEU A 382 10.33 -5.76 -19.41
N ARG A 383 9.65 -4.77 -18.84
CA ARG A 383 8.31 -4.93 -18.27
C ARG A 383 7.38 -3.81 -18.73
N LEU A 384 6.14 -4.19 -19.01
CA LEU A 384 5.04 -3.29 -19.35
C LEU A 384 3.78 -3.76 -18.60
N GLY A 385 3.03 -2.84 -18.02
CA GLY A 385 1.81 -3.13 -17.28
C GLY A 385 0.71 -2.13 -17.60
N PHE A 386 -0.53 -2.59 -17.66
CA PHE A 386 -1.73 -1.77 -17.76
C PHE A 386 -2.72 -2.19 -16.68
N ALA A 387 -3.36 -1.23 -16.02
CA ALA A 387 -4.48 -1.50 -15.12
C ALA A 387 -5.63 -0.52 -15.30
N TRP A 388 -6.82 -0.95 -14.88
CA TRP A 388 -8.07 -0.21 -14.98
C TRP A 388 -8.99 -0.52 -13.78
N GLU A 389 -9.50 0.54 -13.14
CA GLU A 389 -10.36 0.51 -11.94
C GLU A 389 -11.68 1.31 -12.17
N GLY A 390 -12.04 1.54 -13.44
CA GLY A 390 -13.20 2.35 -13.83
C GLY A 390 -12.96 3.87 -13.72
N LEU A 391 -13.88 4.66 -14.30
CA LEU A 391 -13.92 6.14 -14.21
C LEU A 391 -12.53 6.82 -14.28
N ASP A 392 -11.80 6.57 -15.37
CA ASP A 392 -10.47 7.14 -15.66
C ASP A 392 -9.34 6.77 -14.69
N ARG A 393 -9.55 5.84 -13.74
CA ARG A 393 -8.47 5.23 -12.96
C ARG A 393 -7.77 4.17 -13.82
N THR A 394 -6.96 4.63 -14.77
CA THR A 394 -6.03 3.79 -15.53
C THR A 394 -4.61 3.94 -15.01
N GLU A 395 -3.80 2.89 -15.12
CA GLU A 395 -2.38 2.94 -14.78
C GLU A 395 -1.57 2.29 -15.91
N LEU A 396 -0.46 2.92 -16.29
CA LEU A 396 0.48 2.38 -17.28
C LEU A 396 1.87 2.28 -16.65
N GLY A 397 2.29 1.05 -16.36
CA GLY A 397 3.57 0.70 -15.76
C GLY A 397 4.63 0.31 -16.79
N PHE A 398 5.87 0.68 -16.51
CA PHE A 398 7.07 0.34 -17.26
C PHE A 398 8.16 -0.08 -16.28
N GLY A 399 9.09 -0.91 -16.71
CA GLY A 399 10.27 -1.19 -15.90
C GLY A 399 11.34 -1.99 -16.62
N ALA A 400 12.51 -1.98 -16.00
CA ALA A 400 13.66 -2.76 -16.43
C ALA A 400 14.37 -3.32 -15.19
N GLY A 401 14.85 -4.56 -15.30
CA GLY A 401 15.81 -5.13 -14.36
C GLY A 401 17.22 -5.15 -14.93
N PHE A 402 18.21 -5.29 -14.06
CA PHE A 402 19.54 -5.80 -14.36
C PHE A 402 19.83 -6.97 -13.41
N HIS A 403 19.84 -8.19 -13.95
CA HIS A 403 20.02 -9.44 -13.21
C HIS A 403 21.37 -10.05 -13.62
N GLY A 404 22.43 -9.70 -12.90
CA GLY A 404 23.81 -10.05 -13.22
C GLY A 404 24.51 -10.78 -12.06
N GLY A 405 24.75 -12.08 -12.22
CA GLY A 405 25.39 -12.90 -11.19
C GLY A 405 24.59 -12.87 -9.87
N PRO A 406 25.19 -12.50 -8.73
CA PRO A 406 24.45 -12.36 -7.47
C PRO A 406 23.57 -11.11 -7.40
N ILE A 407 23.72 -10.11 -8.27
CA ILE A 407 23.08 -8.79 -8.13
C ILE A 407 21.81 -8.72 -9.00
N MET A 408 20.71 -8.26 -8.39
CA MET A 408 19.48 -7.86 -9.06
C MET A 408 19.17 -6.41 -8.69
N ILE A 409 19.16 -5.52 -9.69
CA ILE A 409 18.69 -4.14 -9.57
C ILE A 409 17.42 -4.04 -10.42
N ASP A 410 16.31 -3.58 -9.86
CA ASP A 410 15.07 -3.41 -10.61
C ASP A 410 14.55 -1.98 -10.44
N LEU A 411 14.13 -1.38 -11.56
CA LEU A 411 13.48 -0.08 -11.66
C LEU A 411 12.08 -0.29 -12.24
N GLY A 412 11.08 0.25 -11.54
CA GLY A 412 9.69 0.32 -11.96
C GLY A 412 9.20 1.76 -11.92
N PHE A 413 8.36 2.13 -12.89
CA PHE A 413 7.75 3.44 -12.98
C PHE A 413 6.35 3.31 -13.55
N SER A 414 5.34 4.02 -13.04
CA SER A 414 4.00 4.02 -13.62
C SER A 414 3.36 5.41 -13.68
N PHE A 415 2.57 5.64 -14.73
CA PHE A 415 1.65 6.78 -14.81
C PHE A 415 0.34 6.39 -14.12
N LYS A 416 -0.11 7.17 -13.12
CA LYS A 416 -1.35 6.91 -12.39
C LYS A 416 -2.51 7.80 -12.85
N SER A 417 -3.69 7.19 -12.91
CA SER A 417 -4.95 7.80 -13.36
C SER A 417 -4.81 8.51 -14.72
N GLY A 418 -4.09 7.87 -15.65
CA GLY A 418 -3.78 8.35 -16.99
C GLY A 418 -2.78 7.43 -17.70
N LEU A 419 -2.68 7.54 -19.03
CA LEU A 419 -1.85 6.66 -19.87
C LEU A 419 -0.59 7.33 -20.42
N TRP A 420 -0.55 8.67 -20.38
CA TRP A 420 0.50 9.51 -20.93
C TRP A 420 0.85 10.64 -19.98
N ILE A 421 2.08 11.17 -20.06
CA ILE A 421 2.63 12.25 -19.23
C ILE A 421 1.67 13.45 -19.08
N HIS A 422 0.98 13.86 -20.15
CA HIS A 422 0.04 14.99 -20.09
C HIS A 422 -1.31 14.63 -19.43
N SER A 423 -1.69 13.36 -19.45
CA SER A 423 -2.97 12.86 -18.91
C SER A 423 -2.87 12.35 -17.48
N MET A 424 -1.67 11.99 -17.03
CA MET A 424 -1.42 11.44 -15.69
C MET A 424 -1.86 12.43 -14.61
N LYS A 425 -2.45 11.91 -13.54
CA LYS A 425 -2.78 12.66 -12.33
C LYS A 425 -1.87 12.27 -11.16
N GLY A 426 -0.91 11.39 -11.44
CA GLY A 426 0.05 10.86 -10.49
C GLY A 426 1.12 10.03 -11.18
N LEU A 427 2.11 9.63 -10.39
CA LEU A 427 3.22 8.77 -10.80
C LEU A 427 3.52 7.75 -9.69
N ASN A 428 4.15 6.64 -10.06
CA ASN A 428 4.88 5.77 -9.14
C ASN A 428 6.31 5.58 -9.66
N LEU A 429 7.29 5.52 -8.77
CA LEU A 429 8.70 5.26 -9.00
C LEU A 429 9.19 4.30 -7.92
N SER A 430 9.78 3.18 -8.33
CA SER A 430 10.16 2.10 -7.44
C SER A 430 11.54 1.55 -7.80
N LEU A 431 12.43 1.48 -6.82
CA LEU A 431 13.82 1.06 -6.94
C LEU A 431 14.11 -0.07 -5.95
N GLY A 432 14.72 -1.14 -6.42
CA GLY A 432 15.03 -2.32 -5.59
C GLY A 432 16.44 -2.84 -5.84
N PHE A 433 17.16 -3.12 -4.75
CA PHE A 433 18.50 -3.70 -4.75
C PHE A 433 18.48 -5.01 -3.97
N THR A 434 18.62 -6.13 -4.69
CA THR A 434 18.52 -7.48 -4.12
C THR A 434 19.76 -8.29 -4.47
N MET A 435 20.32 -8.97 -3.49
CA MET A 435 21.44 -9.90 -3.63
C MET A 435 20.95 -11.34 -3.54
N THR A 436 21.60 -12.23 -4.30
CA THR A 436 21.40 -13.68 -4.33
C THR A 436 22.75 -14.40 -4.22
N SER A 437 22.76 -15.73 -4.25
CA SER A 437 24.02 -16.50 -4.30
C SER A 437 24.85 -16.17 -5.54
N PHE A 438 26.18 -16.25 -5.43
CA PHE A 438 27.14 -16.04 -6.51
C PHE A 438 26.91 -16.89 -7.79
N LYS A 439 26.15 -17.99 -7.70
CA LYS A 439 25.75 -18.80 -8.88
C LYS A 439 24.61 -18.16 -9.71
N GLY A 440 24.02 -17.06 -9.24
CA GLY A 440 22.87 -16.39 -9.83
C GLY A 440 21.57 -17.20 -9.74
N ARG A 441 20.45 -16.57 -10.10
CA ARG A 441 19.10 -17.16 -9.98
C ARG A 441 18.68 -18.05 -11.16
N LYS A 442 19.62 -18.77 -11.78
CA LYS A 442 19.26 -19.82 -12.75
C LYS A 442 18.62 -20.98 -11.99
N GLU A 443 17.52 -21.51 -12.50
CA GLU A 443 16.96 -22.74 -11.94
C GLU A 443 18.02 -23.85 -12.03
N LYS A 444 18.14 -24.65 -10.97
CA LYS A 444 18.91 -25.88 -11.07
C LYS A 444 18.21 -26.74 -12.12
N VAL A 445 18.82 -26.88 -13.29
CA VAL A 445 18.44 -27.89 -14.27
C VAL A 445 18.37 -29.20 -13.50
N LYS A 446 17.18 -29.79 -13.38
CA LYS A 446 17.02 -31.13 -12.81
C LYS A 446 17.94 -32.02 -13.65
N SER A 447 18.98 -32.57 -13.03
CA SER A 447 19.89 -33.47 -13.73
C SER A 447 19.05 -34.63 -14.26
N GLY A 448 18.96 -34.73 -15.58
CA GLY A 448 18.37 -35.88 -16.25
C GLY A 448 19.23 -37.10 -16.01
N ASN A 449 19.07 -37.71 -14.84
CA ASN A 449 19.54 -39.02 -14.44
C ASN A 449 18.83 -39.39 -13.13
N GLY A 450 18.03 -40.44 -13.17
CA GLY A 450 17.53 -41.06 -11.95
C GLY A 450 18.70 -41.69 -11.20
N GLY A 451 19.21 -41.02 -10.17
CA GLY A 451 19.92 -41.71 -9.09
C GLY A 451 18.98 -42.76 -8.49
N PRO A 452 19.48 -43.97 -8.18
CA PRO A 452 18.60 -45.08 -7.81
C PRO A 452 17.78 -44.72 -6.57
N SER A 453 16.47 -44.91 -6.66
CA SER A 453 15.59 -44.83 -5.49
C SER A 453 16.11 -45.79 -4.41
N PRO A 454 16.06 -45.42 -3.12
CA PRO A 454 16.47 -46.31 -2.05
C PRO A 454 15.63 -47.59 -2.13
N VAL A 455 16.31 -48.73 -2.28
CA VAL A 455 15.64 -50.04 -2.33
C VAL A 455 14.91 -50.24 -1.00
N PRO A 456 13.59 -50.49 -0.99
CA PRO A 456 12.86 -50.68 0.25
C PRO A 456 13.43 -51.88 1.02
N GLU A 457 13.69 -51.67 2.30
CA GLU A 457 14.32 -52.65 3.18
C GLU A 457 13.48 -53.93 3.23
N LYS A 458 13.98 -55.01 2.62
CA LYS A 458 13.27 -56.29 2.60
C LYS A 458 13.15 -56.79 4.04
N LYS A 459 11.90 -56.97 4.50
CA LYS A 459 11.58 -57.68 5.74
C LYS A 459 12.45 -58.93 5.84
N LYS A 460 13.18 -59.09 6.95
CA LYS A 460 13.97 -60.28 7.25
C LYS A 460 13.04 -61.51 7.28
N ALA A 461 13.04 -62.28 6.20
CA ALA A 461 12.53 -63.64 6.22
C ALA A 461 13.57 -64.52 6.92
N ASN A 462 13.12 -65.37 7.84
CA ASN A 462 14.01 -66.26 8.61
C ASN A 462 14.73 -67.24 7.68
N ALA A 463 16.06 -67.27 7.73
CA ALA A 463 16.84 -68.38 7.20
C ALA A 463 16.83 -69.56 8.20
N PRO A 464 16.88 -70.83 7.74
CA PRO A 464 16.94 -71.98 8.64
C PRO A 464 18.26 -72.04 9.41
N LYS A 465 18.26 -72.66 10.59
CA LYS A 465 19.49 -72.99 11.31
C LYS A 465 20.19 -74.15 10.61
N GLU A 466 21.38 -73.92 10.04
CA GLU A 466 22.30 -75.01 9.73
C GLU A 466 23.05 -75.49 10.98
N SER A 467 23.31 -76.80 11.00
CA SER A 467 23.89 -77.54 12.11
C SER A 467 25.42 -77.44 12.16
N LEU A 468 25.96 -77.33 13.38
CA LEU A 468 27.38 -77.48 13.66
C LEU A 468 27.87 -78.90 13.29
N PRO A 469 28.99 -79.07 12.56
CA PRO A 469 29.71 -80.33 12.53
C PRO A 469 30.50 -80.55 13.83
N GLY A 470 30.66 -81.82 14.21
CA GLY A 470 31.21 -82.22 15.50
C GLY A 470 32.73 -82.07 15.62
N LYS A 471 33.20 -82.14 16.88
CA LYS A 471 34.61 -82.39 17.22
C LYS A 471 34.97 -83.82 16.83
N ASP A 472 36.12 -84.00 16.18
CA ASP A 472 36.82 -85.29 16.22
C ASP A 472 37.82 -85.33 17.38
N GLN A 473 37.89 -86.50 18.03
CA GLN A 473 38.89 -86.83 19.02
C GLN A 473 40.01 -87.65 18.37
N LYS A 474 41.28 -87.26 18.62
CA LYS A 474 42.33 -88.16 19.11
C LYS A 474 43.55 -87.38 19.57
#